data_AF-A0A0K1IX23-F1
#
_entry.id   AF-A0A0K1IX23-F1
#
_cell.length_a   1.000
_cell.length_b   1.000
_cell.length_c   1.000
_cell.angle_alpha   90.00
_cell.angle_beta   90.00
_cell.angle_gamma   90.00
#
_symmetry.space_group_name_H-M   'P 1'
#
loop_
_entity.id
_entity.type
_entity.pdbx_description
1 polymer ?
#
loop_
_entity_poly.entity_id
_entity_poly.type
_entity_poly.pdbx_seq_one_letter_code
_entity_poly.pdbx_strand_id
1 'polypeptide(L)'
;MKAPLSPQSCEPTTVDVNIDVKPDSDDNAINPNSKGVTPVVVYSTDDFDATTLDVSSLAFGPGGASAAHGGHVDDVDGDGLMDLVLHFPTQDAGFADGDTEANLVGQTNDGTDVLGTDAIKTVGGKGKDRGRAR
;
A
#
# COMPACT_ATOMS: atom_id res chain seq x y z
N MET A 1 28.21 -42.53 1.15
CA MET A 1 27.24 -42.13 0.11
C MET A 1 26.46 -40.96 0.68
N LYS A 2 26.76 -39.74 0.25
CA LYS A 2 26.14 -38.51 0.78
C LYS A 2 24.74 -38.43 0.19
N ALA A 3 23.71 -38.29 1.02
CA ALA A 3 22.33 -38.13 0.57
C ALA A 3 22.22 -36.90 -0.37
N PRO A 4 21.37 -36.93 -1.41
CA PRO A 4 21.08 -35.73 -2.17
C PRO A 4 20.41 -34.71 -1.25
N LEU A 5 20.92 -33.48 -1.28
CA LEU A 5 20.28 -32.33 -0.64
C LEU A 5 18.89 -32.19 -1.26
N SER A 6 17.84 -32.17 -0.42
CA SER A 6 16.48 -31.82 -0.84
C SER A 6 16.52 -30.48 -1.60
N PRO A 7 15.75 -30.31 -2.69
CA PRO A 7 15.55 -28.99 -3.25
C PRO A 7 14.89 -28.15 -2.16
N GLN A 8 15.60 -27.12 -1.67
CA GLN A 8 14.94 -26.07 -0.90
C GLN A 8 13.93 -25.45 -1.85
N SER A 9 12.66 -25.45 -1.44
CA SER A 9 11.61 -24.69 -2.10
C SER A 9 12.15 -23.31 -2.45
N CYS A 10 12.03 -22.88 -3.69
CA CYS A 10 12.12 -21.47 -4.02
C CYS A 10 10.89 -20.79 -3.42
N GLU A 11 10.89 -20.56 -2.11
CA GLU A 11 9.93 -19.67 -1.50
C GLU A 11 10.25 -18.25 -2.01
N PRO A 12 9.33 -17.61 -2.77
CA PRO A 12 9.57 -16.23 -3.21
C PRO A 12 9.80 -15.39 -1.96
N THR A 13 10.95 -14.72 -1.90
CA THR A 13 11.29 -13.85 -0.78
C THR A 13 10.56 -12.54 -1.00
N THR A 14 9.41 -12.38 -0.35
CA THR A 14 8.69 -11.10 -0.32
C THR A 14 9.33 -10.21 0.74
N VAL A 15 9.64 -8.97 0.37
CA VAL A 15 10.15 -7.95 1.31
C VAL A 15 8.97 -7.17 1.87
N ASP A 16 8.86 -7.13 3.19
CA ASP A 16 7.90 -6.26 3.86
C ASP A 16 8.40 -4.81 3.81
N VAL A 17 7.57 -3.90 3.29
CA VAL A 17 7.88 -2.47 3.18
C VAL A 17 6.98 -1.66 4.09
N ASN A 18 7.53 -0.62 4.70
CA ASN A 18 6.78 0.28 5.56
C ASN A 18 5.99 1.27 4.69
N ILE A 19 4.66 1.32 4.85
CA ILE A 19 3.81 2.25 4.11
C ILE A 19 2.95 3.07 5.05
N ASP A 20 2.55 4.26 4.61
CA ASP A 20 1.54 5.09 5.28
C ASP A 20 0.53 5.62 4.27
N VAL A 21 -0.74 5.34 4.55
CA VAL A 21 -1.87 5.70 3.70
C VAL A 21 -2.44 7.04 4.14
N LYS A 22 -2.17 8.08 3.36
CA LYS A 22 -2.40 9.50 3.73
C LYS A 22 -1.41 9.98 4.78
N PRO A 23 -0.13 10.17 4.37
CA PRO A 23 0.82 10.89 5.21
C PRO A 23 0.17 12.20 5.70
N ASP A 24 0.35 12.51 6.98
CA ASP A 24 -0.30 13.60 7.74
C ASP A 24 -1.72 13.33 8.28
N SER A 25 -2.23 12.09 8.21
CA SER A 25 -3.51 11.71 8.81
C SER A 25 -3.33 10.66 9.90
N ASP A 26 -3.87 10.89 11.09
CA ASP A 26 -3.84 9.84 12.14
C ASP A 26 -4.86 8.70 11.89
N ASP A 27 -5.89 8.98 11.09
CA ASP A 27 -7.08 8.13 10.94
C ASP A 27 -7.10 7.37 9.61
N ASN A 28 -6.20 7.71 8.67
CA ASN A 28 -6.10 7.13 7.32
C ASN A 28 -7.48 6.94 6.66
N ALA A 29 -8.29 8.00 6.76
CA ALA A 29 -9.73 7.91 6.52
C ALA A 29 -10.05 7.83 5.02
N ILE A 30 -10.43 6.67 4.50
CA ILE A 30 -10.79 6.50 3.08
C ILE A 30 -12.30 6.65 2.90
N ASN A 31 -12.75 7.49 1.96
CA ASN A 31 -14.13 7.45 1.50
C ASN A 31 -14.20 6.63 0.20
N PRO A 32 -14.73 5.39 0.21
CA PRO A 32 -14.84 4.56 -0.98
C PRO A 32 -15.56 5.22 -2.17
N ASN A 33 -16.43 6.20 -1.90
CA ASN A 33 -17.19 6.92 -2.93
C ASN A 33 -16.45 8.15 -3.48
N SER A 34 -15.25 8.44 -3.00
CA SER A 34 -14.41 9.55 -3.48
C SER A 34 -13.97 9.31 -4.92
N LYS A 35 -14.00 10.37 -5.75
CA LYS A 35 -13.43 10.38 -7.11
C LYS A 35 -12.01 10.94 -7.15
N GLY A 36 -11.41 11.16 -5.99
CA GLY A 36 -10.04 11.64 -5.86
C GLY A 36 -9.02 10.51 -5.92
N VAL A 37 -7.81 10.84 -5.48
CA VAL A 37 -6.73 9.90 -5.26
C VAL A 37 -6.46 9.76 -3.76
N THR A 38 -5.96 8.59 -3.37
CA THR A 38 -5.42 8.31 -2.04
C THR A 38 -3.89 8.37 -2.14
N PRO A 39 -3.23 9.35 -1.49
CA PRO A 39 -1.78 9.36 -1.38
C PRO A 39 -1.31 8.21 -0.49
N VAL A 40 -0.19 7.59 -0.83
CA VAL A 40 0.47 6.53 -0.07
C VAL A 40 1.98 6.77 -0.14
N VAL A 41 2.65 6.73 1.01
CA VAL A 41 4.11 6.79 1.10
C VAL A 41 4.63 5.38 1.33
N VAL A 42 5.72 5.03 0.65
CA VAL A 42 6.57 3.91 1.02
C VAL A 42 7.85 4.49 1.59
N TYR A 43 8.09 4.25 2.88
CA TYR A 43 9.27 4.77 3.55
C TYR A 43 10.51 3.98 3.18
N SER A 44 11.59 4.70 2.92
CA SER A 44 12.92 4.09 2.91
C SER A 44 13.37 3.77 4.33
N THR A 45 14.28 2.82 4.44
CA THR A 45 14.93 2.45 5.71
C THR A 45 16.40 2.15 5.43
N ASP A 46 17.20 1.93 6.48
CA ASP A 46 18.59 1.49 6.33
C ASP A 46 18.74 0.20 5.48
N ASP A 47 17.71 -0.64 5.44
CA ASP A 47 17.71 -1.94 4.77
C ASP A 47 16.88 -1.97 3.46
N PHE A 48 16.15 -0.90 3.15
CA PHE A 48 15.26 -0.85 1.97
C PHE A 48 15.21 0.56 1.36
N ASP A 49 15.51 0.66 0.06
CA ASP A 49 15.42 1.90 -0.71
C ASP A 49 14.12 1.89 -1.55
N ALA A 50 13.13 2.68 -1.13
CA ALA A 50 11.83 2.77 -1.78
C ALA A 50 11.89 3.29 -3.23
N THR A 51 12.96 4.02 -3.59
CA THR A 51 13.15 4.53 -4.96
C THR A 51 13.48 3.41 -5.97
N THR A 52 13.76 2.19 -5.47
CA THR A 52 14.01 1.01 -6.30
C THR A 52 12.75 0.26 -6.71
N LEU A 53 11.57 0.68 -6.24
CA LEU A 53 10.30 0.07 -6.63
C LEU A 53 9.99 0.31 -8.12
N ASP A 54 9.54 -0.74 -8.81
CA ASP A 54 8.93 -0.59 -10.13
C ASP A 54 7.49 -0.12 -9.94
N VAL A 55 7.28 1.18 -10.06
CA VAL A 55 5.97 1.83 -9.91
C VAL A 55 4.90 1.21 -10.81
N SER A 56 5.27 0.69 -11.99
CA SER A 56 4.31 0.10 -12.92
C SER A 56 3.79 -1.27 -12.48
N SER A 57 4.51 -1.94 -11.57
CA SER A 57 4.12 -3.21 -10.96
C SER A 57 3.23 -3.05 -9.73
N LEU A 58 3.17 -1.85 -9.15
CA LEU A 58 2.49 -1.61 -7.88
C LEU A 58 0.97 -1.65 -8.01
N ALA A 59 0.33 -2.35 -7.08
CA ALA A 59 -1.11 -2.50 -6.98
C ALA A 59 -1.58 -2.22 -5.53
N PHE A 60 -2.48 -1.25 -5.38
CA PHE A 60 -2.96 -0.79 -4.07
C PHE A 60 -4.43 -1.16 -3.82
N GLY A 61 -4.71 -1.65 -2.61
CA GLY A 61 -6.05 -2.00 -2.14
C GLY A 61 -6.65 -3.26 -2.79
N PRO A 62 -7.85 -3.68 -2.34
CA PRO A 62 -8.53 -4.88 -2.84
C PRO A 62 -8.77 -4.91 -4.37
N GLY A 63 -8.90 -3.73 -4.98
CA GLY A 63 -9.11 -3.58 -6.42
C GLY A 63 -7.82 -3.59 -7.24
N GLY A 64 -6.65 -3.53 -6.61
CA GLY A 64 -5.36 -3.52 -7.28
C GLY A 64 -5.14 -2.27 -8.13
N ALA A 65 -5.39 -1.09 -7.56
CA ALA A 65 -5.20 0.17 -8.26
C ALA A 65 -3.74 0.36 -8.67
N SER A 66 -3.51 0.71 -9.94
CA SER A 66 -2.23 1.24 -10.39
C SER A 66 -2.07 2.69 -9.95
N ALA A 67 -0.81 3.12 -9.79
CA ALA A 67 -0.52 4.52 -9.49
C ALA A 67 -1.03 5.43 -10.62
N ALA A 68 -1.67 6.55 -10.26
CA ALA A 68 -2.23 7.52 -11.20
C ALA A 68 -1.16 8.24 -12.03
N HIS A 69 0.09 8.22 -11.57
CA HIS A 69 1.29 8.73 -12.23
C HIS A 69 2.52 8.06 -11.62
N GLY A 70 3.72 8.35 -12.12
CA GLY A 70 4.98 7.74 -11.68
C GLY A 70 5.46 8.10 -10.26
N GLY A 71 4.59 8.63 -9.40
CA GLY A 71 4.97 9.11 -8.06
C GLY A 71 5.90 10.33 -8.06
N HIS A 72 6.48 10.60 -6.90
CA HIS A 72 7.60 11.51 -6.68
C HIS A 72 8.39 11.05 -5.45
N VAL A 73 9.59 11.60 -5.29
CA VAL A 73 10.51 11.27 -4.21
C VAL A 73 10.63 12.47 -3.27
N ASP A 74 10.48 12.23 -1.97
CA ASP A 74 10.59 13.24 -0.92
C ASP A 74 11.05 12.60 0.40
N ASP A 75 11.60 13.38 1.32
CA ASP A 75 11.93 12.94 2.70
C ASP A 75 10.72 13.26 3.58
N VAL A 76 9.78 12.31 3.69
CA VAL A 76 8.46 12.58 4.28
C VAL A 76 8.54 12.64 5.80
N ASP A 77 9.35 11.77 6.42
CA ASP A 77 9.48 11.70 7.88
C ASP A 77 10.68 12.49 8.45
N GLY A 78 11.57 12.99 7.59
CA GLY A 78 12.70 13.85 7.97
C GLY A 78 13.89 13.07 8.50
N ASP A 79 14.02 11.78 8.19
CA ASP A 79 15.13 10.93 8.61
C ASP A 79 16.37 11.06 7.69
N GLY A 80 16.23 11.71 6.54
CA GLY A 80 17.28 11.93 5.56
C GLY A 80 17.41 10.82 4.51
N LEU A 81 16.54 9.81 4.54
CA LEU A 81 16.33 8.84 3.48
C LEU A 81 15.20 9.33 2.56
N MET A 82 15.27 8.95 1.28
CA MET A 82 14.32 9.42 0.28
C MET A 82 13.19 8.41 0.14
N ASP A 83 11.95 8.85 0.37
CA ASP A 83 10.76 8.02 0.30
C ASP A 83 10.12 8.06 -1.08
N LEU A 84 9.26 7.08 -1.37
CA LEU A 84 8.45 7.08 -2.58
C LEU A 84 7.00 7.44 -2.26
N VAL A 85 6.53 8.56 -2.82
CA VAL A 85 5.15 9.03 -2.65
C VAL A 85 4.33 8.78 -3.90
N LEU A 86 3.27 7.99 -3.75
CA LEU A 86 2.38 7.53 -4.82
C LEU A 86 0.95 8.03 -4.60
N HIS A 87 0.16 8.05 -5.67
CA HIS A 87 -1.24 8.42 -5.62
C HIS A 87 -2.07 7.40 -6.37
N PHE A 88 -3.03 6.79 -5.70
CA PHE A 88 -3.87 5.73 -6.27
C PHE A 88 -5.31 6.24 -6.43
N PRO A 89 -5.97 6.06 -7.58
CA PRO A 89 -7.39 6.41 -7.72
C PRO A 89 -8.22 5.66 -6.67
N THR A 90 -8.93 6.38 -5.80
CA THR A 90 -9.62 5.76 -4.66
C THR A 90 -10.70 4.75 -5.12
N GLN A 91 -11.34 5.02 -6.26
CA GLN A 91 -12.35 4.11 -6.81
C GLN A 91 -11.75 2.79 -7.31
N ASP A 92 -10.56 2.86 -7.91
CA ASP A 92 -9.87 1.69 -8.46
C ASP A 92 -9.25 0.85 -7.33
N ALA A 93 -8.94 1.47 -6.19
CA ALA A 93 -8.40 0.77 -5.02
C ALA A 93 -9.45 -0.19 -4.40
N GLY A 94 -10.74 0.03 -4.66
CA GLY A 94 -11.78 -0.96 -4.44
C GLY A 94 -12.17 -1.22 -2.99
N PHE A 95 -11.86 -0.29 -2.07
CA PHE A 95 -12.26 -0.41 -0.66
C PHE A 95 -13.78 -0.46 -0.48
N ALA A 96 -14.24 -1.27 0.46
CA ALA A 96 -15.63 -1.38 0.88
C ALA A 96 -15.87 -0.74 2.25
N ASP A 97 -17.13 -0.42 2.55
CA ASP A 97 -17.51 0.07 3.88
C ASP A 97 -17.18 -0.99 4.95
N GLY A 98 -16.37 -0.59 5.93
CA GLY A 98 -15.93 -1.45 7.03
C GLY A 98 -14.53 -2.03 6.86
N ASP A 99 -13.86 -1.82 5.72
CA ASP A 99 -12.45 -2.20 5.58
C ASP A 99 -11.59 -1.40 6.57
N THR A 100 -10.61 -2.11 7.16
CA THR A 100 -9.72 -1.61 8.22
C THR A 100 -8.24 -1.66 7.85
N GLU A 101 -7.91 -2.21 6.69
CA GLU A 101 -6.54 -2.42 6.25
C GLU A 101 -6.42 -2.15 4.75
N ALA A 102 -5.29 -1.55 4.36
CA ALA A 102 -4.89 -1.34 2.98
C ALA A 102 -3.56 -2.02 2.72
N ASN A 103 -3.49 -2.74 1.60
CA ASN A 103 -2.30 -3.44 1.17
C ASN A 103 -1.75 -2.82 -0.11
N LEU A 104 -0.42 -2.71 -0.19
CA LEU A 104 0.32 -2.39 -1.40
C LEU A 104 1.18 -3.60 -1.75
N VAL A 105 1.06 -4.10 -2.97
CA VAL A 105 1.91 -5.17 -3.49
C VAL A 105 2.58 -4.74 -4.78
N GLY A 106 3.68 -5.39 -5.13
CA GLY A 106 4.33 -5.22 -6.42
C GLY A 106 5.76 -5.70 -6.35
N GLN A 107 6.66 -5.06 -7.10
CA GLN A 107 8.05 -5.48 -7.22
C GLN A 107 9.02 -4.31 -7.21
N THR A 108 10.25 -4.59 -6.79
CA THR A 108 11.43 -3.77 -7.10
C THR A 108 11.83 -3.93 -8.57
N ASN A 109 12.69 -3.02 -9.06
CA ASN A 109 13.23 -3.07 -10.42
C ASN A 109 14.06 -4.33 -10.72
N ASP A 110 14.52 -5.06 -9.70
CA ASP A 110 15.20 -6.34 -9.84
C ASP A 110 14.27 -7.56 -9.76
N GLY A 111 12.96 -7.33 -9.62
CA GLY A 111 11.92 -8.37 -9.60
C GLY A 111 11.65 -8.99 -8.24
N THR A 112 12.15 -8.40 -7.14
CA THR A 112 11.84 -8.84 -5.78
C THR A 112 10.43 -8.41 -5.40
N ASP A 113 9.58 -9.35 -4.99
CA ASP A 113 8.21 -9.06 -4.56
C ASP A 113 8.21 -8.24 -3.26
N VAL A 114 7.29 -7.28 -3.15
CA VAL A 114 7.09 -6.47 -1.94
C VAL A 114 5.64 -6.53 -1.45
N LEU A 115 5.48 -6.38 -0.14
CA LEU A 115 4.18 -6.22 0.53
C LEU A 115 4.28 -5.10 1.56
N GLY A 116 3.40 -4.12 1.47
CA GLY A 116 3.19 -3.10 2.48
C GLY A 116 1.76 -3.17 3.00
N THR A 117 1.59 -2.94 4.30
CA THR A 117 0.28 -2.96 4.96
C THR A 117 0.17 -1.78 5.90
N ASP A 118 -0.97 -1.11 5.88
CA ASP A 118 -1.30 -0.05 6.84
C ASP A 118 -2.78 -0.07 7.22
N ALA A 119 -3.07 0.40 8.43
CA ALA A 119 -4.42 0.49 8.96
C ALA A 119 -5.15 1.67 8.31
N ILE A 120 -6.42 1.46 7.98
CA ILE A 120 -7.29 2.51 7.42
C ILE A 120 -8.62 2.55 8.16
N LYS A 121 -9.36 3.63 7.92
CA LYS A 121 -10.74 3.77 8.37
C LYS A 121 -11.63 4.18 7.22
N THR A 122 -12.51 3.29 6.79
CA THR A 122 -13.48 3.65 5.76
C THR A 122 -14.60 4.53 6.34
N VAL A 123 -14.87 5.66 5.67
CA VAL A 123 -15.85 6.68 6.06
C VAL A 123 -16.85 6.95 4.94
N GLY A 124 -18.05 7.41 5.31
CA GLY A 124 -19.05 7.80 4.32
C GLY A 124 -19.92 6.66 3.77
N GLY A 125 -19.76 5.45 4.31
CA GLY A 125 -20.73 4.38 4.11
C GLY A 125 -22.12 4.79 4.58
N LYS A 126 -23.16 4.48 3.79
CA LYS A 126 -24.54 4.63 4.25
C LYS A 126 -24.71 3.71 5.46
N GLY A 127 -24.65 4.29 6.66
CA GLY A 127 -24.94 3.56 7.88
C GLY A 127 -26.24 2.78 7.71
N LYS A 128 -26.18 1.46 7.83
CA LYS A 128 -27.36 0.62 7.96
C LYS A 128 -28.14 1.15 9.17
N ASP A 129 -29.36 1.62 8.90
CA ASP A 129 -30.45 1.94 9.84
C ASP A 129 -30.06 2.28 11.30
N ARG A 130 -29.91 3.56 11.61
CA ARG A 130 -30.25 4.04 12.96
C ARG A 130 -31.77 4.20 13.01
N GLY A 131 -32.43 3.13 13.45
CA GLY A 131 -33.88 3.01 13.49
C GLY A 131 -34.60 4.28 13.94
N ARG A 132 -35.45 4.80 13.07
CA ARG A 132 -36.45 5.81 13.44
C ARG A 132 -37.59 5.08 14.13
N ALA A 133 -37.46 4.89 15.45
CA ALA A 133 -38.62 4.63 16.29
C ALA A 133 -39.59 5.80 16.13
N ARG A 134 -40.83 5.48 15.79
CA ARG A 134 -41.97 6.38 15.64
C ARG A 134 -42.87 6.18 16.84
#